data_AF-A0A958KMD1-F1
#
_entry.id   AF-A0A958KMD1-F1
#
_cell.length_a   1.000
_cell.length_b   1.000
_cell.length_c   1.000
_cell.angle_alpha   90.00
_cell.angle_beta   90.00
_cell.angle_gamma   90.00
#
_symmetry.space_group_name_H-M   'P 1'
#
loop_
_entity.id
_entity.type
_entity.pdbx_description
1 polymer ?
#
loop_
_entity_poly.entity_id
_entity_poly.type
_entity_poly.pdbx_seq_one_letter_code
_entity_poly.pdbx_strand_id
1 'polypeptide(L)'
;MPKPAFKQELFTESGGSSNAADRPNLVVRLFYWIVRKIKQIVIWTIALVLLALLTSAVLSTFRKKLEPWQASYPKSEFTEADYRPDMTLNDYLAIEDRVFSELPQYMVPGDSGRYSKFFRYVEGSSMNPLNFEVNWNRTIELAPDKIRGGILLLHGLSDSPYSTKHIGEVFNKYGFYVLNMRMPGHGTVPAGLLDVRWQDWYSAVRIGAKHVREKIGKDAPFFIGGYSNGGALALYYTSNAILNKTDP
;
A
#
# COMPACT_ATOMS: atom_id res chain seq x y z
N MET A 1 95.92 16.91 -53.52
CA MET A 1 96.27 18.35 -53.50
C MET A 1 95.73 19.00 -52.22
N PRO A 2 96.37 20.07 -51.71
CA PRO A 2 96.42 20.43 -50.30
C PRO A 2 95.39 21.50 -49.85
N LYS A 3 95.30 21.66 -48.51
CA LYS A 3 94.59 22.67 -47.69
C LYS A 3 94.69 24.13 -48.22
N PRO A 4 93.77 25.05 -47.84
CA PRO A 4 94.00 25.84 -46.62
C PRO A 4 92.76 26.14 -45.77
N ALA A 5 93.04 26.44 -44.51
CA ALA A 5 92.11 26.95 -43.51
C ALA A 5 92.13 28.50 -43.46
N PHE A 6 91.20 29.02 -42.67
CA PHE A 6 91.20 30.32 -41.98
C PHE A 6 90.49 31.50 -42.69
N LYS A 7 89.33 31.90 -42.13
CA LYS A 7 89.25 33.18 -41.40
C LYS A 7 87.98 33.30 -40.56
N GLN A 8 88.21 33.95 -39.43
CA GLN A 8 87.36 34.30 -38.31
C GLN A 8 86.93 35.77 -38.53
N GLU A 9 85.68 36.13 -38.22
CA GLU A 9 85.32 37.23 -37.28
C GLU A 9 83.91 37.84 -37.49
N LEU A 10 83.21 37.93 -36.33
CA LEU A 10 82.40 39.04 -35.81
C LEU A 10 81.12 39.47 -36.54
N PHE A 11 79.96 39.29 -35.88
CA PHE A 11 78.97 40.35 -35.61
C PHE A 11 77.97 39.93 -34.50
N THR A 12 78.08 40.61 -33.35
CA THR A 12 77.05 41.16 -32.43
C THR A 12 76.00 40.29 -31.71
N GLU A 13 75.99 40.45 -30.38
CA GLU A 13 74.92 40.16 -29.42
C GLU A 13 73.57 40.81 -29.79
N SER A 14 72.46 40.13 -29.51
CA SER A 14 71.30 40.69 -28.79
C SER A 14 70.31 39.57 -28.41
N GLY A 15 69.66 39.73 -27.26
CA GLY A 15 69.00 38.68 -26.50
C GLY A 15 67.88 37.92 -27.20
N GLY A 16 67.84 36.62 -26.94
CA GLY A 16 66.75 35.72 -27.30
C GLY A 16 66.24 35.01 -26.04
N SER A 17 65.29 35.68 -25.38
CA SER A 17 64.30 35.14 -24.46
C SER A 17 64.22 33.60 -24.43
N SER A 18 64.57 33.01 -23.28
CA SER A 18 64.15 31.65 -22.96
C SER A 18 62.62 31.61 -22.98
N ASN A 19 62.02 31.02 -24.01
CA ASN A 19 60.57 30.78 -24.08
C ASN A 19 60.15 29.81 -22.97
N ALA A 20 59.86 30.36 -21.79
CA ALA A 20 59.21 29.72 -20.67
C ALA A 20 57.69 29.54 -20.91
N ALA A 21 57.29 29.15 -22.12
CA ALA A 21 55.91 29.21 -22.57
C ALA A 21 55.31 27.86 -22.98
N ASP A 22 55.85 26.73 -22.50
CA ASP A 22 55.27 25.40 -22.81
C ASP A 22 55.12 24.47 -21.60
N ARG A 23 55.07 25.05 -20.39
CA ARG A 23 54.66 24.32 -19.17
C ARG A 23 53.25 24.76 -18.82
N PRO A 24 52.23 23.88 -18.91
CA PRO A 24 50.87 24.26 -18.56
C PRO A 24 50.85 24.82 -17.14
N ASN A 25 50.29 26.03 -17.00
CA ASN A 25 50.19 26.78 -15.75
C ASN A 25 49.75 25.85 -14.62
N LEU A 26 50.35 26.00 -13.43
CA LEU A 26 50.08 25.16 -12.26
C LEU A 26 48.58 25.11 -11.92
N VAL A 27 47.87 26.21 -12.20
CA VAL A 27 46.40 26.35 -12.12
C VAL A 27 45.66 25.40 -13.07
N VAL A 28 46.11 25.26 -14.32
CA VAL A 28 45.51 24.37 -15.32
C VAL A 28 45.70 22.91 -14.93
N ARG A 29 46.90 22.55 -14.46
CA ARG A 29 47.18 21.19 -13.95
C ARG A 29 46.34 20.85 -12.73
N LEU A 30 46.20 21.80 -11.81
CA LEU A 30 45.35 21.66 -10.62
C LEU A 30 43.87 21.51 -11.01
N PHE A 31 43.39 22.30 -11.97
CA PHE A 31 42.02 22.19 -12.50
C PHE A 31 41.73 20.80 -13.08
N TYR A 32 42.57 20.30 -13.99
CA TYR A 32 42.39 18.96 -14.56
C TYR A 32 42.50 17.85 -13.51
N TRP A 33 43.36 18.02 -12.50
CA TRP A 33 43.44 17.09 -11.38
C TRP A 33 42.16 17.08 -10.55
N ILE A 34 41.58 18.25 -10.24
CA ILE A 34 40.29 18.38 -9.53
C ILE A 34 39.16 17.73 -10.33
N VAL A 35 39.03 18.06 -11.62
CA VAL A 35 38.00 17.48 -12.50
C VAL A 35 38.14 15.95 -12.56
N ARG A 36 39.36 15.44 -12.67
CA ARG A 36 39.63 13.99 -12.64
C ARG A 36 39.21 13.36 -11.30
N LYS A 37 39.49 14.02 -10.17
CA LYS A 37 39.07 13.55 -8.84
C LYS A 37 37.56 13.57 -8.68
N ILE A 38 36.87 14.61 -9.13
CA ILE A 38 35.40 14.69 -9.13
C ILE A 38 34.82 13.55 -9.98
N LYS A 39 35.29 13.37 -11.21
CA LYS A 39 34.85 12.27 -12.09
C LYS A 39 35.06 10.90 -11.44
N GLN A 40 36.21 10.69 -10.79
CA GLN A 40 36.51 9.45 -10.09
C GLN A 40 35.58 9.22 -8.90
N ILE A 41 35.28 10.26 -8.12
CA ILE A 41 34.31 10.20 -7.01
C ILE A 41 32.93 9.83 -7.54
N VAL A 42 32.46 10.49 -8.61
CA VAL A 42 31.16 10.18 -9.24
C VAL A 42 31.10 8.73 -9.71
N ILE A 43 32.14 8.25 -10.39
CA ILE A 43 32.21 6.84 -10.86
C ILE A 43 32.16 5.87 -9.68
N TRP A 44 32.93 6.12 -8.61
CA TRP A 44 32.91 5.26 -7.42
C TRP A 44 31.56 5.29 -6.70
N THR A 45 30.91 6.45 -6.61
CA THR A 45 29.58 6.57 -6.03
C THR A 45 28.56 5.77 -6.85
N ILE A 46 28.58 5.89 -8.18
CA ILE A 46 27.71 5.10 -9.06
C ILE A 46 28.00 3.60 -8.91
N ALA A 47 29.26 3.19 -8.90
CA ALA A 47 29.65 1.80 -8.72
C ALA A 47 29.19 1.23 -7.37
N LEU A 48 29.28 2.02 -6.30
CA LEU A 48 28.85 1.64 -4.96
C LEU A 48 27.32 1.52 -4.87
N VAL A 49 26.58 2.43 -5.50
CA VAL A 49 25.12 2.34 -5.62
C VAL A 49 24.71 1.09 -6.42
N LEU A 50 25.36 0.83 -7.55
CA LEU A 50 25.08 -0.36 -8.36
C LEU A 50 25.41 -1.65 -7.60
N LEU A 51 26.52 -1.69 -6.87
CA LEU A 51 26.88 -2.83 -6.02
C LEU A 51 25.85 -3.03 -4.90
N ALA A 52 25.37 -1.96 -4.26
CA ALA A 52 24.33 -2.03 -3.24
C ALA A 52 23.00 -2.55 -3.82
N LEU A 53 22.60 -2.07 -5.01
CA LEU A 53 21.42 -2.56 -5.72
C LEU A 53 21.55 -4.02 -6.12
N LEU A 54 22.70 -4.44 -6.66
CA LEU A 54 22.98 -5.83 -7.03
C LEU A 54 22.97 -6.74 -5.81
N THR A 55 23.61 -6.31 -4.72
CA THR A 55 23.63 -7.06 -3.45
C THR A 55 22.21 -7.18 -2.89
N SER A 56 21.42 -6.10 -2.92
CA SER A 56 20.01 -6.13 -2.51
C SER A 56 19.18 -7.08 -3.39
N ALA A 57 19.41 -7.08 -4.70
CA ALA A 57 18.75 -8.00 -5.63
C ALA A 57 19.13 -9.46 -5.39
N VAL A 58 20.41 -9.76 -5.13
CA VAL A 58 20.88 -11.11 -4.79
C VAL A 58 20.36 -11.54 -3.42
N LEU A 59 20.39 -10.67 -2.41
CA LEU A 59 19.83 -10.98 -1.09
C LEU A 59 18.31 -11.14 -1.12
N SER A 60 17.61 -10.48 -2.05
CA SER A 60 16.17 -10.65 -2.20
C SER A 60 15.78 -12.03 -2.74
N THR A 61 16.65 -12.68 -3.54
CA THR A 61 16.41 -14.06 -4.01
C THR A 61 16.62 -15.12 -2.92
N PHE A 62 17.38 -14.81 -1.88
CA PHE A 62 17.53 -15.66 -0.69
C PHE A 62 16.41 -15.47 0.35
N ARG A 63 15.40 -14.64 0.07
CA ARG A 63 14.25 -14.52 0.97
C ARG A 63 13.44 -15.83 0.96
N LYS A 64 12.95 -16.21 2.14
CA LYS A 64 12.06 -17.36 2.27
C LYS A 64 10.86 -17.19 1.34
N LYS A 65 10.45 -18.30 0.71
CA LYS A 65 9.21 -18.35 -0.08
C LYS A 65 8.05 -17.85 0.77
N LEU A 66 7.25 -16.95 0.21
CA LEU A 66 6.06 -16.39 0.87
C LEU A 66 5.05 -17.50 1.16
N GLU A 67 4.35 -17.35 2.27
CA GLU A 67 3.22 -18.22 2.61
C GLU A 67 1.99 -17.91 1.77
N PRO A 68 1.02 -18.85 1.66
CA PRO A 68 -0.22 -18.62 0.92
C PRO A 68 -0.96 -17.34 1.33
N TRP A 69 -1.13 -17.08 2.64
CA TRP A 69 -1.76 -15.86 3.16
C TRP A 69 -0.99 -14.55 2.85
N GLN A 70 0.27 -14.63 2.44
CA GLN A 70 1.10 -13.48 2.04
C GLN A 70 1.10 -13.27 0.52
N ALA A 71 0.98 -14.34 -0.25
CA ALA A 71 1.17 -14.32 -1.69
C ALA A 71 -0.13 -14.36 -2.50
N SER A 72 -1.26 -14.74 -1.89
CA SER A 72 -2.51 -14.95 -2.60
C SER A 72 -3.71 -14.65 -1.71
N TYR A 73 -4.83 -14.31 -2.34
CA TYR A 73 -6.06 -13.92 -1.68
C TYR A 73 -7.28 -14.55 -2.37
N PRO A 74 -8.44 -14.60 -1.68
CA PRO A 74 -9.68 -15.15 -2.24
C PRO A 74 -10.05 -14.53 -3.58
N LYS A 75 -10.30 -15.36 -4.59
CA LYS A 75 -10.62 -14.89 -5.95
C LYS A 75 -12.05 -14.37 -6.06
N SER A 76 -12.93 -14.81 -5.17
CA SER A 76 -14.31 -14.33 -5.10
C SER A 76 -14.45 -12.94 -4.45
N GLU A 77 -13.36 -12.25 -4.11
CA GLU A 77 -13.47 -10.95 -3.44
C GLU A 77 -14.22 -9.92 -4.29
N PHE A 78 -15.08 -9.15 -3.64
CA PHE A 78 -15.93 -8.18 -4.31
C PHE A 78 -15.10 -7.08 -4.98
N THR A 79 -15.47 -6.75 -6.21
CA THR A 79 -14.91 -5.62 -6.95
C THR A 79 -16.02 -4.68 -7.42
N GLU A 80 -15.65 -3.47 -7.81
CA GLU A 80 -16.55 -2.53 -8.49
C GLU A 80 -17.22 -3.14 -9.73
N ALA A 81 -16.58 -4.10 -10.42
CA ALA A 81 -17.18 -4.75 -11.58
C ALA A 81 -18.40 -5.63 -11.24
N ASP A 82 -18.49 -6.10 -9.98
CA ASP A 82 -19.64 -6.87 -9.49
C ASP A 82 -20.83 -5.98 -9.10
N TYR A 83 -20.57 -4.69 -8.88
CA TYR A 83 -21.57 -3.73 -8.42
C TYR A 83 -22.69 -3.56 -9.45
N ARG A 84 -23.93 -3.62 -8.97
CA ARG A 84 -25.13 -3.26 -9.73
C ARG A 84 -26.00 -2.33 -8.90
N PRO A 85 -26.67 -1.31 -9.50
CA PRO A 85 -27.51 -0.39 -8.74
C PRO A 85 -28.65 -1.05 -7.93
N ASP A 86 -29.17 -2.17 -8.43
CA ASP A 86 -30.22 -2.96 -7.80
C ASP A 86 -29.71 -3.94 -6.74
N MET A 87 -28.39 -4.13 -6.64
CA MET A 87 -27.76 -5.05 -5.69
C MET A 87 -28.18 -4.74 -4.26
N THR A 88 -28.44 -5.80 -3.50
CA THR A 88 -28.83 -5.78 -2.10
C THR A 88 -27.65 -6.12 -1.19
N LEU A 89 -27.79 -5.88 0.12
CA LEU A 89 -26.78 -6.37 1.07
C LEU A 89 -26.66 -7.89 1.02
N ASN A 90 -27.76 -8.63 0.80
CA ASN A 90 -27.71 -10.10 0.72
C ASN A 90 -26.85 -10.59 -0.47
N ASP A 91 -26.90 -9.90 -1.61
CA ASP A 91 -26.03 -10.22 -2.74
C ASP A 91 -24.55 -10.01 -2.40
N TYR A 92 -24.25 -8.94 -1.64
CA TYR A 92 -22.90 -8.66 -1.15
C TYR A 92 -22.45 -9.69 -0.12
N LEU A 93 -23.31 -10.07 0.81
CA LEU A 93 -23.03 -11.10 1.81
C LEU A 93 -22.82 -12.49 1.17
N ALA A 94 -23.52 -12.81 0.08
CA ALA A 94 -23.28 -14.03 -0.68
C ALA A 94 -21.90 -14.06 -1.36
N ILE A 95 -21.32 -12.89 -1.68
CA ILE A 95 -19.93 -12.78 -2.12
C ILE A 95 -18.99 -12.95 -0.94
N GLU A 96 -19.26 -12.26 0.18
CA GLU A 96 -18.50 -12.39 1.42
C GLU A 96 -18.44 -13.85 1.91
N ASP A 97 -19.55 -14.59 1.85
CA ASP A 97 -19.58 -16.00 2.23
C ASP A 97 -18.66 -16.87 1.37
N ARG A 98 -18.64 -16.63 0.05
CA ARG A 98 -17.70 -17.31 -0.86
C ARG A 98 -16.25 -16.98 -0.51
N VAL A 99 -15.94 -15.71 -0.29
CA VAL A 99 -14.61 -15.26 0.15
C VAL A 99 -14.16 -15.98 1.42
N PHE A 100 -15.02 -16.06 2.43
CA PHE A 100 -14.66 -16.70 3.68
C PHE A 100 -14.62 -18.24 3.59
N SER A 101 -15.39 -18.85 2.69
CA SER A 101 -15.31 -20.29 2.39
C SER A 101 -13.97 -20.69 1.74
N GLU A 102 -13.34 -19.75 1.03
CA GLU A 102 -12.02 -19.94 0.42
C GLU A 102 -10.88 -19.80 1.45
N LEU A 103 -11.07 -19.12 2.58
CA LEU A 103 -9.98 -18.78 3.51
C LEU A 103 -9.12 -19.95 4.01
N PRO A 104 -9.68 -21.14 4.32
CA PRO A 104 -8.88 -22.26 4.77
C PRO A 104 -7.73 -22.63 3.82
N GLN A 105 -7.89 -22.42 2.50
CA GLN A 105 -6.85 -22.76 1.51
C GLN A 105 -5.60 -21.87 1.60
N TYR A 106 -5.68 -20.74 2.31
CA TYR A 106 -4.56 -19.82 2.51
C TYR A 106 -3.90 -19.98 3.89
N MET A 107 -4.41 -20.87 4.73
CA MET A 107 -3.89 -21.10 6.08
C MET A 107 -2.69 -22.04 6.06
N VAL A 108 -1.81 -21.86 7.03
CA VAL A 108 -0.69 -22.77 7.28
C VAL A 108 -1.19 -23.94 8.12
N PRO A 109 -0.85 -25.20 7.77
CA PRO A 109 -1.18 -26.36 8.59
C PRO A 109 -0.72 -26.22 10.05
N GLY A 110 -1.56 -26.65 10.97
CA GLY A 110 -1.34 -26.52 12.43
C GLY A 110 -0.10 -27.24 12.95
N ASP A 111 0.30 -28.33 12.30
CA ASP A 111 1.44 -29.18 12.63
C ASP A 111 2.76 -28.73 11.98
N SER A 112 2.74 -27.64 11.21
CA SER A 112 3.92 -27.16 10.46
C SER A 112 5.13 -26.78 11.31
N GLY A 113 4.95 -26.48 12.60
CA GLY A 113 6.01 -26.03 13.52
C GLY A 113 6.66 -24.69 13.15
N ARG A 114 6.21 -24.04 12.08
CA ARG A 114 6.82 -22.81 11.51
C ARG A 114 6.39 -21.54 12.24
N TYR A 115 5.17 -21.54 12.78
CA TYR A 115 4.57 -20.40 13.47
C TYR A 115 4.09 -20.80 14.86
N SER A 116 3.94 -19.80 15.73
CA SER A 116 3.27 -19.99 17.02
C SER A 116 1.84 -20.49 16.79
N LYS A 117 1.36 -21.40 17.66
CA LYS A 117 -0.04 -21.85 17.68
C LYS A 117 -1.08 -20.74 17.89
N PHE A 118 -0.62 -19.56 18.30
CA PHE A 118 -1.44 -18.35 18.46
C PHE A 118 -1.42 -17.45 17.21
N PHE A 119 -0.70 -17.82 16.15
CA PHE A 119 -0.67 -17.02 14.93
C PHE A 119 -1.99 -17.20 14.16
N ARG A 120 -2.65 -16.11 13.77
CA ARG A 120 -4.02 -16.14 13.24
C ARG A 120 -4.20 -16.92 11.93
N TYR A 121 -3.13 -17.08 11.14
CA TYR A 121 -3.15 -17.79 9.86
C TYR A 121 -2.70 -19.25 9.97
N VAL A 122 -2.61 -19.79 11.19
CA VAL A 122 -2.41 -21.22 11.45
C VAL A 122 -3.77 -21.87 11.64
N GLU A 123 -3.98 -23.01 10.99
CA GLU A 123 -5.17 -23.83 11.16
C GLU A 123 -5.34 -24.27 12.63
N GLY A 124 -6.56 -24.17 13.17
CA GLY A 124 -6.85 -24.51 14.58
C GLY A 124 -6.30 -23.50 15.61
N SER A 125 -5.69 -22.38 15.19
CA SER A 125 -5.21 -21.33 16.09
C SER A 125 -6.35 -20.69 16.90
N SER A 126 -6.12 -20.42 18.18
CA SER A 126 -7.09 -19.72 19.03
C SER A 126 -7.28 -18.24 18.65
N MET A 127 -6.39 -17.69 17.81
CA MET A 127 -6.49 -16.33 17.29
C MET A 127 -7.01 -16.29 15.85
N ASN A 128 -7.39 -17.44 15.28
CA ASN A 128 -8.02 -17.51 13.97
C ASN A 128 -9.50 -17.13 14.08
N PRO A 129 -9.96 -16.04 13.43
CA PRO A 129 -11.35 -15.57 13.48
C PRO A 129 -12.39 -16.60 13.00
N LEU A 130 -11.99 -17.60 12.21
CA LEU A 130 -12.87 -18.69 11.75
C LEU A 130 -13.32 -19.62 12.88
N ASN A 131 -12.60 -19.64 14.01
CA ASN A 131 -12.87 -20.56 15.12
C ASN A 131 -13.82 -19.98 16.17
N PHE A 132 -14.30 -18.75 15.99
CA PHE A 132 -15.25 -18.10 16.90
C PHE A 132 -16.67 -18.26 16.39
N GLU A 133 -17.64 -18.36 17.31
CA GLU A 133 -19.08 -18.40 16.99
C GLU A 133 -19.49 -17.20 16.13
N VAL A 134 -19.02 -16.00 16.50
CA VAL A 134 -19.21 -14.79 15.72
C VAL A 134 -17.87 -14.32 15.18
N ASN A 135 -17.73 -14.40 13.86
CA ASN A 135 -16.57 -13.87 13.16
C ASN A 135 -16.73 -12.37 12.91
N TRP A 136 -16.24 -11.59 13.86
CA TRP A 136 -16.28 -10.13 13.83
C TRP A 136 -15.42 -9.49 12.73
N ASN A 137 -14.69 -10.25 11.91
CA ASN A 137 -14.07 -9.71 10.70
C ASN A 137 -15.03 -9.62 9.51
N ARG A 138 -16.23 -10.19 9.63
CA ARG A 138 -17.30 -10.14 8.61
C ARG A 138 -18.17 -8.92 8.79
N THR A 139 -19.00 -8.64 7.78
CA THR A 139 -20.06 -7.64 7.90
C THR A 139 -21.04 -8.06 9.00
N ILE A 140 -21.38 -7.14 9.91
CA ILE A 140 -22.30 -7.41 11.03
C ILE A 140 -23.48 -6.45 10.98
N GLU A 141 -24.69 -7.01 11.04
CA GLU A 141 -25.95 -6.30 11.17
C GLU A 141 -26.46 -6.43 12.61
N LEU A 142 -26.73 -5.30 13.27
CA LEU A 142 -27.30 -5.23 14.61
C LEU A 142 -28.63 -4.48 14.53
N ALA A 143 -29.74 -5.23 14.58
CA ALA A 143 -31.08 -4.68 14.53
C ALA A 143 -31.68 -4.60 15.96
N PRO A 144 -32.14 -3.43 16.42
CA PRO A 144 -32.87 -3.31 17.69
C PRO A 144 -34.37 -3.57 17.48
N ASP A 145 -35.10 -3.86 18.56
CA ASP A 145 -36.55 -4.06 18.51
C ASP A 145 -37.31 -2.82 18.01
N LYS A 146 -36.84 -1.63 18.40
CA LYS A 146 -37.38 -0.35 17.95
C LYS A 146 -36.27 0.51 17.35
N ILE A 147 -36.37 0.76 16.05
CA ILE A 147 -35.41 1.56 15.29
C ILE A 147 -35.67 3.05 15.54
N ARG A 148 -34.66 3.75 16.06
CA ARG A 148 -34.63 5.20 16.26
C ARG A 148 -33.85 5.95 15.17
N GLY A 149 -33.05 5.21 14.41
CA GLY A 149 -32.13 5.72 13.40
C GLY A 149 -31.22 4.61 12.89
N GLY A 150 -30.46 4.88 11.84
CA GLY A 150 -29.53 3.95 11.23
C GLY A 150 -28.10 4.46 11.26
N ILE A 151 -27.15 3.56 11.46
CA ILE A 151 -25.72 3.86 11.47
C ILE A 151 -24.98 2.88 10.56
N LEU A 152 -24.25 3.42 9.59
CA LEU A 152 -23.24 2.68 8.83
C LEU A 152 -21.86 2.96 9.43
N LEU A 153 -21.19 1.92 9.94
CA LEU A 153 -19.83 2.02 10.50
C LEU A 153 -18.79 1.41 9.57
N LEU A 154 -17.73 2.18 9.30
CA LEU A 154 -16.66 1.86 8.36
C LEU A 154 -15.31 1.80 9.08
N HIS A 155 -14.58 0.69 8.93
CA HIS A 155 -13.26 0.50 9.53
C HIS A 155 -12.12 1.13 8.70
N GLY A 156 -10.92 1.17 9.27
CA GLY A 156 -9.71 1.70 8.61
C GLY A 156 -9.03 0.71 7.67
N LEU A 157 -8.06 1.19 6.89
CA LEU A 157 -7.23 0.35 6.02
C LEU A 157 -6.50 -0.72 6.84
N SER A 158 -6.43 -1.95 6.32
CA SER A 158 -5.83 -3.12 6.97
C SER A 158 -6.55 -3.70 8.19
N ASP A 159 -7.69 -3.13 8.57
CA ASP A 159 -8.50 -3.60 9.70
C ASP A 159 -9.71 -4.43 9.24
N SER A 160 -10.76 -4.51 10.05
CA SER A 160 -12.03 -5.18 9.77
C SER A 160 -13.15 -4.61 10.66
N PRO A 161 -14.42 -5.04 10.49
CA PRO A 161 -15.53 -4.67 11.38
C PRO A 161 -15.30 -4.93 12.88
N TYR A 162 -14.32 -5.77 13.22
CA TYR A 162 -13.93 -6.04 14.60
C TYR A 162 -13.57 -4.76 15.36
N SER A 163 -12.87 -3.83 14.73
CA SER A 163 -12.41 -2.60 15.40
C SER A 163 -13.54 -1.64 15.76
N THR A 164 -14.67 -1.72 15.07
CA THR A 164 -15.87 -0.90 15.33
C THR A 164 -16.97 -1.69 16.07
N LYS A 165 -16.72 -2.95 16.45
CA LYS A 165 -17.65 -3.82 17.19
C LYS A 165 -18.31 -3.10 18.37
N HIS A 166 -17.51 -2.66 19.32
CA HIS A 166 -18.05 -2.12 20.58
C HIS A 166 -18.82 -0.82 20.38
N ILE A 167 -18.42 0.00 19.41
CA ILE A 167 -19.14 1.21 19.03
C ILE A 167 -20.53 0.83 18.49
N GLY A 168 -20.58 -0.17 17.59
CA GLY A 168 -21.85 -0.68 17.06
C GLY A 168 -22.76 -1.27 18.12
N GLU A 169 -22.23 -2.09 19.03
CA GLU A 169 -22.99 -2.67 20.15
C GLU A 169 -23.57 -1.58 21.06
N VAL A 170 -22.82 -0.52 21.35
CA VAL A 170 -23.28 0.61 22.16
C VAL A 170 -24.45 1.32 21.47
N PHE A 171 -24.33 1.66 20.18
CA PHE A 171 -25.41 2.31 19.46
C PHE A 171 -26.66 1.44 19.34
N ASN A 172 -26.49 0.14 19.08
CA ASN A 172 -27.59 -0.80 19.01
C ASN A 172 -28.38 -0.85 20.32
N LYS A 173 -27.69 -0.88 21.48
CA LYS A 173 -28.33 -0.77 22.81
C LYS A 173 -29.17 0.50 22.99
N TYR A 174 -28.85 1.58 22.28
CA TYR A 174 -29.63 2.82 22.31
C TYR A 174 -30.77 2.87 21.29
N GLY A 175 -31.04 1.78 20.58
CA GLY A 175 -32.13 1.66 19.60
C GLY A 175 -31.74 2.06 18.18
N PHE A 176 -30.45 2.09 17.85
CA PHE A 176 -30.01 2.29 16.46
C PHE A 176 -29.88 0.96 15.72
N TYR A 177 -30.36 0.94 14.48
CA TYR A 177 -29.99 -0.09 13.53
C TYR A 177 -28.54 0.17 13.09
N VAL A 178 -27.65 -0.80 13.24
CA VAL A 178 -26.22 -0.63 12.92
C VAL A 178 -25.78 -1.65 11.89
N LEU A 179 -25.11 -1.18 10.84
CA LEU A 179 -24.39 -2.02 9.90
C LEU A 179 -22.88 -1.72 10.02
N ASN A 180 -22.12 -2.68 10.55
CA ASN A 180 -20.66 -2.65 10.52
C ASN A 180 -20.19 -3.35 9.25
N MET A 181 -19.81 -2.59 8.24
CA MET A 181 -19.54 -3.15 6.91
C MET A 181 -18.07 -3.55 6.75
N ARG A 182 -17.82 -4.79 6.30
CA ARG A 182 -16.48 -5.21 5.89
C ARG A 182 -16.19 -4.66 4.51
N MET A 183 -15.04 -4.03 4.33
CA MET A 183 -14.57 -3.61 3.01
C MET A 183 -13.88 -4.76 2.26
N PRO A 184 -13.99 -4.82 0.92
CA PRO A 184 -13.25 -5.79 0.12
C PRO A 184 -11.74 -5.78 0.43
N GLY A 185 -11.11 -6.97 0.41
CA GLY A 185 -9.69 -7.16 0.71
C GLY A 185 -9.34 -7.15 2.21
N HIS A 186 -10.32 -6.86 3.08
CA HIS A 186 -10.13 -6.73 4.52
C HIS A 186 -10.75 -7.89 5.31
N GLY A 187 -10.33 -8.06 6.56
CA GLY A 187 -10.85 -9.10 7.45
C GLY A 187 -10.43 -10.54 7.11
N THR A 188 -9.72 -10.74 6.00
CA THR A 188 -9.32 -12.03 5.42
C THR A 188 -7.82 -12.28 5.62
N VAL A 189 -7.04 -12.26 4.53
CA VAL A 189 -5.58 -12.39 4.47
C VAL A 189 -4.98 -11.07 3.97
N PRO A 190 -3.76 -10.68 4.41
CA PRO A 190 -3.19 -9.38 4.05
C PRO A 190 -2.96 -9.22 2.55
N ALA A 191 -2.73 -10.32 1.83
CA ALA A 191 -2.61 -10.31 0.37
C ALA A 191 -3.86 -9.76 -0.34
N GLY A 192 -5.04 -9.75 0.32
CA GLY A 192 -6.27 -9.17 -0.23
C GLY A 192 -6.19 -7.67 -0.47
N LEU A 193 -5.19 -6.99 0.10
CA LEU A 193 -4.96 -5.56 -0.11
C LEU A 193 -4.05 -5.24 -1.29
N LEU A 194 -3.50 -6.25 -1.98
CA LEU A 194 -2.53 -6.03 -3.06
C LEU A 194 -3.18 -5.35 -4.29
N ASP A 195 -4.38 -5.79 -4.65
CA ASP A 195 -5.05 -5.40 -5.90
C ASP A 195 -6.39 -4.68 -5.69
N VAL A 196 -6.84 -4.55 -4.44
CA VAL A 196 -8.09 -3.84 -4.13
C VAL A 196 -7.95 -2.34 -4.37
N ARG A 197 -8.99 -1.72 -4.91
CA ARG A 197 -9.04 -0.30 -5.24
C ARG A 197 -10.10 0.40 -4.39
N TRP A 198 -9.97 1.72 -4.28
CA TRP A 198 -10.91 2.51 -3.47
C TRP A 198 -12.35 2.46 -4.02
N GLN A 199 -12.52 2.27 -5.33
CA GLN A 199 -13.85 2.12 -5.96
C GLN A 199 -14.57 0.85 -5.52
N ASP A 200 -13.81 -0.22 -5.23
CA ASP A 200 -14.37 -1.47 -4.72
C ASP A 200 -14.94 -1.21 -3.31
N TRP A 201 -14.19 -0.49 -2.47
CA TRP A 201 -14.65 -0.07 -1.14
C TRP A 201 -15.84 0.89 -1.21
N TYR A 202 -15.79 1.89 -2.09
CA TYR A 202 -16.86 2.86 -2.22
C TYR A 202 -18.16 2.23 -2.74
N SER A 203 -18.07 1.28 -3.67
CA SER A 203 -19.22 0.48 -4.11
C SER A 203 -19.84 -0.30 -2.96
N ALA A 204 -19.02 -0.91 -2.09
CA ALA A 204 -19.51 -1.55 -0.86
C ALA A 204 -20.22 -0.52 0.05
N VAL A 205 -19.63 0.65 0.31
CA VAL A 205 -20.25 1.72 1.11
C VAL A 205 -21.63 2.11 0.58
N ARG A 206 -21.79 2.24 -0.74
CA ARG A 206 -23.09 2.56 -1.38
C ARG A 206 -24.13 1.47 -1.15
N ILE A 207 -23.74 0.18 -1.27
CA ILE A 207 -24.61 -0.95 -0.95
C ILE A 207 -25.05 -0.88 0.52
N GLY A 208 -24.10 -0.69 1.44
CA GLY A 208 -24.40 -0.63 2.88
C GLY A 208 -25.29 0.55 3.25
N ALA A 209 -25.04 1.73 2.70
CA ALA A 209 -25.82 2.93 2.99
C ALA A 209 -27.26 2.82 2.46
N LYS A 210 -27.43 2.30 1.23
CA LYS A 210 -28.75 1.97 0.66
C LYS A 210 -29.50 0.99 1.57
N HIS A 211 -28.85 -0.09 2.00
CA HIS A 211 -29.47 -1.09 2.87
C HIS A 211 -29.91 -0.50 4.22
N VAL A 212 -29.04 0.27 4.88
CA VAL A 212 -29.40 0.94 6.14
C VAL A 212 -30.58 1.87 5.93
N ARG A 213 -30.60 2.66 4.85
CA ARG A 213 -31.72 3.54 4.50
C ARG A 213 -33.02 2.75 4.32
N GLU A 214 -32.98 1.62 3.62
CA GLU A 214 -34.15 0.74 3.43
C GLU A 214 -34.69 0.21 4.77
N LYS A 215 -33.81 -0.14 5.71
CA LYS A 215 -34.20 -0.69 7.02
C LYS A 215 -34.82 0.35 7.96
N ILE A 216 -34.33 1.59 7.93
CA ILE A 216 -34.80 2.64 8.84
C ILE A 216 -35.92 3.50 8.27
N GLY A 217 -36.18 3.41 6.96
CA GLY A 217 -37.14 4.25 6.25
C GLY A 217 -36.61 5.66 5.97
N LYS A 218 -37.45 6.50 5.36
CA LYS A 218 -37.04 7.84 4.89
C LYS A 218 -36.93 8.88 6.01
N ASP A 219 -37.74 8.73 7.06
CA ASP A 219 -37.90 9.77 8.08
C ASP A 219 -36.93 9.61 9.26
N ALA A 220 -36.40 8.41 9.48
CA ALA A 220 -35.44 8.16 10.54
C ALA A 220 -34.06 8.75 10.20
N PRO A 221 -33.33 9.26 11.21
CA PRO A 221 -32.00 9.82 11.01
C PRO A 221 -31.01 8.74 10.59
N PHE A 222 -30.19 9.06 9.59
CA PHE A 222 -29.11 8.21 9.09
C PHE A 222 -27.77 8.84 9.43
N PHE A 223 -26.88 8.05 9.99
CA PHE A 223 -25.50 8.42 10.28
C PHE A 223 -24.56 7.47 9.55
N ILE A 224 -23.44 8.02 9.08
CA ILE A 224 -22.32 7.27 8.52
C ILE A 224 -21.06 7.74 9.24
N GLY A 225 -20.21 6.80 9.64
CA GLY A 225 -19.01 7.12 10.42
C GLY A 225 -17.94 6.06 10.30
N GLY A 226 -16.70 6.47 10.54
CA GLY A 226 -15.53 5.59 10.50
C GLY A 226 -14.27 6.31 10.93
N TYR A 227 -13.14 5.59 10.97
CA TYR A 227 -11.83 6.16 11.28
C TYR A 227 -10.85 5.91 10.12
N SER A 228 -9.84 6.78 9.99
CA SER A 228 -8.82 6.69 8.94
C SER A 228 -9.47 6.56 7.54
N ASN A 229 -9.16 5.50 6.78
CA ASN A 229 -9.78 5.21 5.49
C ASN A 229 -11.31 5.16 5.55
N GLY A 230 -11.90 4.55 6.60
CA GLY A 230 -13.34 4.52 6.79
C GLY A 230 -13.95 5.91 7.02
N GLY A 231 -13.21 6.80 7.68
CA GLY A 231 -13.61 8.21 7.83
C GLY A 231 -13.55 8.97 6.50
N ALA A 232 -12.52 8.72 5.69
CA ALA A 232 -12.40 9.31 4.36
C ALA A 232 -13.53 8.84 3.42
N LEU A 233 -13.86 7.54 3.45
CA LEU A 233 -14.98 6.97 2.69
C LEU A 233 -16.33 7.56 3.15
N ALA A 234 -16.54 7.70 4.46
CA ALA A 234 -17.75 8.32 5.00
C ALA A 234 -17.89 9.76 4.52
N LEU A 235 -16.82 10.55 4.58
CA LEU A 235 -16.82 11.93 4.09
C LEU A 235 -17.10 12.01 2.59
N TYR A 236 -16.44 11.17 1.80
CA TYR A 236 -16.63 11.11 0.35
C TYR A 236 -18.08 10.77 -0.02
N TYR A 237 -18.66 9.75 0.62
CA TYR A 237 -20.08 9.40 0.46
C TYR A 237 -20.99 10.57 0.83
N THR A 238 -20.81 11.17 2.00
CA THR A 238 -21.64 12.30 2.45
C THR A 238 -21.54 13.50 1.51
N SER A 239 -20.34 13.82 1.01
CA SER A 239 -20.17 14.89 0.01
C SER A 239 -20.91 14.59 -1.28
N ASN A 240 -20.85 13.36 -1.79
CA ASN A 240 -21.58 12.97 -3.00
C ASN A 240 -23.09 12.94 -2.81
N ALA A 241 -23.58 12.49 -1.65
CA ALA A 241 -25.02 12.50 -1.33
C ALA A 241 -25.58 13.93 -1.20
N ILE A 242 -24.87 14.83 -0.51
CA ILE A 242 -25.38 16.18 -0.21
C ILE A 242 -25.11 17.17 -1.34
N LEU A 243 -23.88 17.22 -1.85
CA LEU A 243 -23.45 18.25 -2.81
C LEU A 243 -23.75 17.85 -4.25
N ASN A 244 -23.45 16.59 -4.60
CA ASN A 244 -23.56 16.11 -5.98
C ASN A 244 -24.88 15.39 -6.26
N LYS A 245 -25.59 14.95 -5.21
CA LYS A 245 -26.85 14.17 -5.27
C LYS A 245 -26.74 12.90 -6.14
N THR A 246 -25.56 12.28 -6.14
CA THR A 246 -25.28 11.07 -6.92
C THR A 246 -25.37 9.77 -6.11
N ASP A 247 -25.51 9.91 -4.79
CA ASP A 247 -25.66 8.80 -3.85
C ASP A 247 -27.06 8.79 -3.20
N PRO A 248 -27.59 7.59 -2.89
CA PRO A 248 -28.89 7.41 -2.25
C PRO A 248 -28.93 7.91 -0.79
#